data_AF-A0A1F9BHY2-F1
#
_entry.id   AF-A0A1F9BHY2-F1
#
_cell.length_a   1.000
_cell.length_b   1.000
_cell.length_c   1.000
_cell.angle_alpha   90.00
_cell.angle_beta   90.00
_cell.angle_gamma   90.00
#
_symmetry.space_group_name_H-M   'P 1'
#
loop_
_entity.id
_entity.type
_entity.pdbx_description
1 polymer ?
#
loop_
_entity_poly.entity_id
_entity_poly.type
_entity_poly.pdbx_seq_one_letter_code
_entity_poly.pdbx_strand_id
1 'polypeptide(L)'
;MFGISFEELIVLLILALILFGPEKLPEYGEKLGRLVAKLREATSEITQPRQSARPPYEPPQSAQEGFCPHCGQILGYDFTFCPKCGRRLKETPGPEQPLVS
;
A
#
# COMPACT_ATOMS: atom_id res chain seq x y z
N MET A 1 13.20 -1.17 -30.05
CA MET A 1 12.14 -1.24 -31.08
C MET A 1 10.81 -1.57 -30.43
N PHE A 2 10.25 -0.63 -29.67
CA PHE A 2 8.86 -0.67 -29.25
C PHE A 2 8.26 0.67 -29.68
N GLY A 3 7.88 0.72 -30.96
CA GLY A 3 7.23 1.88 -31.57
C GLY A 3 5.72 1.82 -31.38
N ILE A 4 5.28 1.48 -30.15
CA ILE A 4 3.88 1.49 -29.80
C ILE A 4 3.58 2.91 -29.34
N SER A 5 2.91 3.67 -30.18
CA SER A 5 2.46 5.02 -29.84
C SER A 5 1.38 4.94 -28.75
N PHE A 6 1.24 6.01 -27.97
CA PHE A 6 0.25 6.07 -26.89
C PHE A 6 -1.19 5.80 -27.39
N GLU A 7 -1.49 6.22 -28.61
CA GLU A 7 -2.74 5.91 -29.33
C GLU A 7 -2.98 4.41 -29.53
N GLU A 8 -1.98 3.66 -29.98
CA GLU A 8 -2.08 2.21 -30.19
C GLU A 8 -2.24 1.47 -28.86
N LEU A 9 -1.54 1.92 -27.81
CA LEU A 9 -1.71 1.39 -26.46
C LEU A 9 -3.15 1.58 -25.95
N ILE A 10 -3.76 2.75 -26.18
CA ILE A 10 -5.15 3.02 -25.79
C ILE A 10 -6.12 2.10 -26.54
N VAL A 11 -5.95 1.93 -27.86
CA VAL A 11 -6.83 1.05 -28.67
C VAL A 11 -6.76 -0.39 -28.16
N LEU A 12 -5.55 -0.90 -27.89
CA LEU A 12 -5.36 -2.23 -27.31
C LEU A 12 -5.96 -2.35 -25.92
N LEU A 13 -5.81 -1.32 -25.08
CA LEU A 13 -6.40 -1.29 -23.75
C LEU A 13 -7.93 -1.36 -23.82
N ILE A 14 -8.58 -0.56 -24.67
CA ILE A 14 -10.04 -0.59 -24.86
C ILE A 14 -10.50 -1.96 -25.35
N LEU A 15 -9.81 -2.53 -26.33
CA LEU A 15 -10.15 -3.86 -26.85
C LEU A 15 -10.04 -4.93 -25.75
N ALA A 16 -8.96 -4.90 -24.96
CA ALA A 16 -8.78 -5.79 -23.81
C ALA A 16 -9.88 -5.57 -22.75
N LEU A 17 -10.26 -4.32 -22.48
CA LEU A 17 -11.35 -3.98 -21.55
C LEU A 17 -12.71 -4.48 -22.03
N ILE A 18 -12.98 -4.52 -23.32
CA ILE A 18 -14.23 -5.08 -23.86
C ILE A 18 -14.24 -6.60 -23.69
N LEU A 19 -13.12 -7.27 -23.96
CA LEU A 19 -13.02 -8.74 -23.85
C LEU A 19 -13.04 -9.22 -22.39
N PHE A 20 -12.28 -8.56 -21.52
CA PHE A 20 -12.13 -8.96 -20.12
C PHE A 20 -13.11 -8.27 -19.17
N GLY A 21 -13.61 -7.08 -19.54
CA GLY A 21 -14.45 -6.23 -18.71
C GLY A 21 -13.63 -5.30 -17.79
N PRO A 22 -13.98 -4.00 -17.64
CA PRO A 22 -13.28 -3.07 -16.75
C PRO A 22 -13.41 -3.44 -15.27
N GLU A 23 -14.48 -4.13 -14.89
CA GLU A 23 -14.71 -4.59 -13.52
C GLU A 23 -13.81 -5.75 -13.12
N LYS A 24 -13.29 -6.51 -14.10
CA LYS A 24 -12.39 -7.63 -13.83
C LYS A 24 -10.95 -7.21 -13.57
N LEU A 25 -10.50 -6.08 -14.13
CA LEU A 25 -9.17 -5.53 -13.84
C LEU A 25 -8.92 -5.26 -12.34
N PRO A 26 -9.78 -4.52 -11.59
CA PRO A 26 -9.57 -4.31 -10.17
C PRO A 26 -9.67 -5.62 -9.37
N GLU A 27 -10.55 -6.55 -9.77
CA GLU A 27 -10.69 -7.86 -9.11
C GLU A 27 -9.39 -8.68 -9.21
N TYR A 28 -8.78 -8.74 -10.39
CA TYR A 28 -7.47 -9.40 -10.58
C TYR A 28 -6.34 -8.62 -9.91
N GLY A 29 -6.37 -7.30 -9.96
CA GLY A 29 -5.40 -6.42 -9.29
C GLY A 29 -5.38 -6.60 -7.77
N GLU A 30 -6.53 -6.78 -7.13
CA GLU A 30 -6.61 -7.04 -5.69
C GLU A 30 -5.98 -8.39 -5.32
N LYS A 31 -6.26 -9.44 -6.10
CA LYS A 31 -5.68 -10.79 -5.90
C LYS A 31 -4.16 -10.77 -6.07
N LEU A 32 -3.66 -10.13 -7.13
CA LEU A 32 -2.23 -9.95 -7.38
C LEU A 32 -1.58 -9.07 -6.30
N GLY A 33 -2.23 -8.00 -5.87
CA GLY A 33 -1.75 -7.12 -4.81
C GLY A 33 -1.54 -7.85 -3.49
N ARG A 34 -2.47 -8.73 -3.11
CA ARG A 34 -2.32 -9.58 -1.92
C ARG A 34 -1.15 -10.56 -2.04
N LEU A 35 -0.91 -11.11 -3.24
CA LEU A 35 0.24 -11.98 -3.50
C LEU A 35 1.57 -11.21 -3.40
N VAL A 36 1.64 -10.03 -4.00
CA VAL A 36 2.82 -9.15 -3.94
C VAL A 36 3.10 -8.69 -2.51
N ALA A 37 2.07 -8.36 -1.72
CA ALA A 37 2.23 -8.00 -0.31
C ALA A 37 2.87 -9.14 0.50
N LYS A 38 2.37 -10.38 0.33
CA LYS A 38 2.96 -11.57 0.96
C LYS A 38 4.39 -11.85 0.48
N LEU A 39 4.64 -11.69 -0.82
CA LEU A 39 5.97 -11.84 -1.38
C LEU A 39 6.93 -10.80 -0.81
N ARG A 40 6.50 -9.53 -0.70
CA ARG A 40 7.29 -8.45 -0.11
C ARG A 40 7.65 -8.72 1.34
N GLU A 41 6.71 -9.25 2.13
CA GLU A 41 6.96 -9.63 3.53
C GLU A 41 8.01 -10.74 3.62
N ALA A 42 7.83 -11.84 2.87
CA ALA A 42 8.81 -12.93 2.81
C ALA A 42 10.18 -12.49 2.28
N THR A 43 10.19 -11.56 1.32
CA THR A 43 11.43 -11.02 0.74
C THR A 43 12.09 -10.01 1.68
N SER A 44 11.35 -9.34 2.57
CA SER A 44 11.91 -8.37 3.52
C SER A 44 12.73 -9.02 4.63
N GLU A 45 12.46 -10.28 4.97
CA GLU A 45 13.32 -11.07 5.88
C GLU A 45 14.67 -11.40 5.22
N ILE A 46 14.65 -11.69 3.91
CA ILE A 46 15.85 -12.03 3.12
C ILE A 46 16.61 -10.78 2.69
N THR A 47 15.87 -9.70 2.38
CA THR A 47 16.37 -8.37 2.03
C THR A 47 16.38 -7.52 3.30
N GLN A 48 17.17 -7.93 4.29
CA GLN A 48 17.74 -6.98 5.25
C GLN A 48 19.03 -6.41 4.64
N PRO A 49 18.97 -5.32 3.87
CA PRO A 49 20.16 -4.51 3.73
C PRO A 49 20.49 -4.00 5.12
N ARG A 50 21.72 -4.25 5.58
CA ARG A 50 22.42 -3.37 6.52
C ARG A 50 22.18 -1.92 6.07
N GLN A 51 21.17 -1.26 6.62
CA GLN A 51 20.97 0.18 6.52
C GLN A 51 20.97 0.76 7.93
N SER A 52 22.06 0.46 8.64
CA SER A 52 22.83 1.51 9.29
C SER A 52 23.25 2.54 8.23
N ALA A 53 22.39 3.55 7.99
CA ALA A 53 22.69 4.89 7.48
C ALA A 53 21.42 5.52 6.90
N ARG A 54 20.46 5.88 7.75
CA ARG A 54 19.63 7.06 7.48
C ARG A 54 20.27 8.23 8.21
N PRO A 55 20.50 9.39 7.56
CA PRO A 55 20.86 10.60 8.29
C PRO A 55 19.73 10.95 9.28
N PRO A 56 20.03 11.57 10.44
CA PRO A 56 19.02 11.97 11.41
C PRO A 56 18.06 12.98 10.76
N TYR A 57 16.86 12.52 10.41
CA TYR A 57 15.69 13.36 10.24
C TYR A 57 14.76 13.01 11.39
N GLU A 58 14.56 13.95 12.31
CA GLU A 58 13.57 13.86 13.39
C GLU A 58 12.21 14.31 12.84
N PRO A 59 11.27 13.39 12.53
CA PRO A 59 9.87 13.76 12.36
C PRO A 59 9.26 14.14 13.72
N PRO A 60 8.27 15.05 13.75
CA PRO A 60 7.71 15.63 14.97
C PRO A 60 7.14 14.57 15.93
N GLN A 61 7.46 14.74 17.22
CA GLN A 61 7.21 13.85 18.36
C GLN A 61 5.72 13.73 18.77
N SER A 62 4.82 13.57 17.81
CA SER A 62 3.44 13.13 18.02
C SER A 62 3.02 12.16 16.92
N ALA A 63 3.90 11.21 16.62
CA ALA A 63 3.55 10.02 15.86
C ALA A 63 2.63 9.16 16.73
N GLN A 64 1.33 9.38 16.61
CA GLN A 64 0.33 8.44 17.10
C GLN A 64 0.52 7.15 16.30
N GLU A 65 1.16 6.16 16.90
CA GLU A 65 1.34 4.82 16.35
C GLU A 65 -0.05 4.20 16.15
N GLY A 66 -0.57 4.38 14.93
CA GLY A 66 -1.85 3.82 14.54
C GLY A 66 -1.73 2.32 14.36
N PHE A 67 -2.66 1.57 14.91
CA PHE A 67 -2.79 0.13 14.67
C PHE A 67 -3.82 -0.10 13.58
N CYS A 68 -3.53 -0.99 12.63
CA CYS A 68 -4.52 -1.41 11.65
C CYS A 68 -5.62 -2.25 12.34
N PRO A 69 -6.91 -1.82 12.34
CA PRO A 69 -7.99 -2.51 13.06
C PRO A 69 -8.36 -3.88 12.49
N HIS A 70 -7.73 -4.32 11.41
CA HIS A 70 -8.04 -5.59 10.74
C HIS A 70 -6.98 -6.68 10.92
N CYS A 71 -5.70 -6.32 10.89
CA CYS A 71 -4.61 -7.29 11.01
C CYS A 71 -3.65 -7.00 12.14
N GLY A 72 -3.81 -5.83 12.77
CA GLY A 72 -3.05 -5.43 13.92
C GLY A 72 -1.60 -5.07 13.73
N GLN A 73 -1.25 -4.61 12.53
CA GLN A 73 0.06 -4.04 12.29
C GLN A 73 0.16 -2.64 12.88
N ILE A 74 1.28 -2.36 13.54
CA ILE A 74 1.71 -1.01 13.90
C ILE A 74 2.11 -0.30 12.61
N LEU A 75 1.50 0.86 12.34
CA LEU A 75 1.74 1.65 11.14
C LEU A 75 2.35 2.99 11.53
N GLY A 76 3.45 3.34 10.85
CA GLY A 76 3.89 4.72 10.74
C GLY A 76 2.94 5.50 9.82
N TYR A 77 2.81 6.80 10.07
CA TYR A 77 1.85 7.74 9.50
C TYR A 77 1.54 7.63 7.97
N ASP A 78 0.29 7.97 7.64
CA ASP A 78 -0.29 8.33 6.33
C ASP A 78 -0.28 7.30 5.17
N PHE A 79 -0.78 6.09 5.41
CA PHE A 79 -1.07 5.14 4.34
C PHE A 79 -2.58 5.05 4.05
N THR A 80 -3.01 5.29 2.80
CA THR A 80 -4.43 5.10 2.37
C THR A 80 -4.84 3.62 2.32
N PHE A 81 -3.87 2.70 2.39
CA PHE A 81 -4.03 1.25 2.39
C PHE A 81 -3.01 0.60 3.32
N CYS A 82 -3.41 -0.38 4.13
CA CYS A 82 -2.48 -1.15 4.96
C CYS A 82 -1.57 -2.05 4.10
N PRO A 83 -0.23 -1.94 4.19
CA PRO A 83 0.71 -2.75 3.39
C PRO A 83 0.70 -4.24 3.75
N LYS A 84 0.20 -4.61 4.95
CA LYS A 84 0.10 -6.01 5.38
C LYS A 84 -1.15 -6.70 4.86
N CYS A 85 -2.33 -6.10 5.10
CA CYS A 85 -3.62 -6.76 4.82
C CYS A 85 -4.39 -6.18 3.64
N GLY A 86 -3.93 -5.06 3.05
CA GLY A 86 -4.54 -4.42 1.89
C GLY A 86 -5.85 -3.68 2.16
N ARG A 87 -6.36 -3.67 3.40
CA ARG A 87 -7.56 -2.88 3.73
C ARG A 87 -7.25 -1.39 3.68
N ARG A 88 -8.22 -0.61 3.18
CA ARG A 88 -8.21 0.86 3.29
C ARG A 88 -8.23 1.25 4.76
N LEU A 89 -7.27 2.09 5.13
CA LEU A 89 -7.25 2.73 6.44
C LEU A 89 -8.01 4.05 6.28
N LYS A 90 -9.31 4.02 6.55
CA LYS A 90 -10.11 5.22 6.75
C LYS A 90 -10.38 5.28 8.24
N GLU A 91 -9.57 5.99 9.00
CA GLU A 91 -9.95 6.46 10.33
C GLU A 91 -8.93 7.51 10.79
N THR A 92 -9.46 8.72 10.97
CA THR A 92 -8.82 9.92 11.51
C THR A 92 -7.95 9.60 12.73
N PRO A 93 -6.66 9.99 12.76
CA PRO A 93 -5.83 9.83 13.94
C PRO A 93 -6.12 10.99 14.90
N GLY A 94 -6.68 10.70 16.08
CA GLY A 94 -6.94 11.68 17.12
C GLY A 94 -7.19 11.01 18.49
N PRO A 95 -6.22 10.98 19.41
CA PRO A 95 -6.40 10.46 20.75
C PRO A 95 -7.27 11.44 21.53
N GLU A 96 -8.51 11.03 21.81
CA GLU A 96 -9.30 11.62 22.88
C GLU A 96 -8.56 11.36 24.21
N GLN A 97 -8.15 12.45 24.86
CA GLN A 97 -7.43 12.45 26.13
C GLN A 97 -8.39 12.05 27.26
N PRO A 98 -8.13 10.97 28.03
CA PRO A 98 -8.83 10.76 29.27
C PRO A 98 -8.21 11.63 30.36
N LEU A 99 -8.94 12.69 30.64
CA LEU A 99 -9.03 13.48 31.86
C LEU A 99 -8.74 12.65 33.13
N VAL A 100 -7.70 13.04 33.90
CA VAL A 100 -7.57 12.64 35.31
C VAL A 100 -7.12 13.85 36.12
N SER A 101 -8.05 14.40 36.90
CA SER A 101 -7.83 15.32 38.03
C SER A 101 -7.41 14.56 39.28
#